data_AF-A0A1E4B3N3-F1
#
_entry.id   AF-A0A1E4B3N3-F1
#
_cell.length_a   1.000
_cell.length_b   1.000
_cell.length_c   1.000
_cell.angle_alpha   90.00
_cell.angle_beta   90.00
_cell.angle_gamma   90.00
#
_symmetry.space_group_name_H-M   'P 1'
#
loop_
_entity.id
_entity.type
_entity.pdbx_description
1 polymer ?
#
loop_
_entity_poly.entity_id
_entity_poly.type
_entity_poly.pdbx_seq_one_letter_code
_entity_poly.pdbx_strand_id
1 'polypeptide(L)'
;MFGDAIDYGAVTIRRAKFMPFQPRRITMAPMGHLHFHPRGDAYRDDFGLAPLGAQGLFIHEMVHVWQTQTRGRWYLVMHRHPFCRYRYTLSPGKSLEHYGIEQQAMIVQHAFLLRRGVKIAGVAGKAAYEALVRFPGATLPA
;
A
#
# COMPACT_ATOMS: atom_id res chain seq x y z
N MET A 1 -6.42 -8.21 4.88
CA MET A 1 -6.32 -6.76 4.57
C MET A 1 -7.22 -6.38 3.42
N PHE A 2 -6.96 -6.84 2.19
CA PHE A 2 -7.71 -6.46 0.99
C PHE A 2 -8.88 -7.39 0.64
N GLY A 3 -8.94 -8.60 1.22
CA GLY A 3 -10.01 -9.55 0.92
C GLY A 3 -10.07 -9.85 -0.56
N ASP A 4 -11.25 -9.73 -1.15
CA ASP A 4 -11.50 -10.02 -2.58
C ASP A 4 -11.29 -8.79 -3.47
N ALA A 5 -10.82 -7.66 -2.91
CA ALA A 5 -10.61 -6.43 -3.67
C ALA A 5 -9.42 -6.49 -4.64
N ILE A 6 -8.56 -7.49 -4.53
CA ILE A 6 -7.39 -7.70 -5.39
C ILE A 6 -7.45 -9.12 -5.94
N ASP A 7 -7.34 -9.26 -7.26
CA ASP A 7 -6.99 -10.54 -7.88
C ASP A 7 -5.50 -10.78 -7.64
N TYR A 8 -5.19 -11.59 -6.63
CA TYR A 8 -3.82 -11.94 -6.25
C TYR A 8 -3.11 -12.80 -7.30
N GLY A 9 -3.85 -13.59 -8.10
CA GLY A 9 -3.27 -14.47 -9.13
C GLY A 9 -2.58 -13.68 -10.24
N ALA A 10 -3.05 -12.46 -10.51
CA ALA A 10 -2.44 -11.54 -11.47
C ALA A 10 -1.22 -10.77 -10.93
N VAL A 11 -0.94 -10.81 -9.61
CA VAL A 11 0.12 -9.99 -9.00
C VAL A 11 1.46 -10.73 -9.03
N THR A 12 2.52 -10.03 -9.43
CA THR A 12 3.88 -10.58 -9.39
C THR A 12 4.77 -9.71 -8.53
N ILE A 13 5.65 -10.35 -7.75
CA ILE A 13 6.72 -9.71 -7.01
C ILE A 13 8.02 -9.98 -7.77
N ARG A 14 8.67 -8.93 -8.23
CA ARG A 14 9.84 -9.01 -9.11
C ARG A 14 11.04 -8.41 -8.41
N ARG A 15 12.10 -9.19 -8.26
CA ARG A 15 13.43 -8.69 -7.89
C ARG A 15 14.14 -8.12 -9.12
N ALA A 16 13.49 -7.16 -9.77
CA ALA A 16 13.91 -6.52 -10.99
C ALA A 16 13.52 -5.04 -10.97
N LYS A 17 14.35 -4.19 -11.59
CA LYS A 17 13.99 -2.79 -11.77
C LYS A 17 12.77 -2.68 -12.69
N PHE A 18 11.89 -1.73 -12.41
CA PHE A 18 10.84 -1.28 -13.32
C PHE A 18 11.41 -0.42 -14.46
N MET A 19 12.37 0.46 -14.14
CA MET A 19 13.00 1.39 -15.10
C MET A 19 14.52 1.51 -14.85
N PRO A 20 15.33 1.91 -15.85
CA PRO A 20 16.80 1.87 -15.78
C PRO A 20 17.42 2.56 -14.54
N PHE A 21 16.82 3.69 -14.14
CA PHE A 21 17.29 4.55 -13.05
C PHE A 21 16.45 4.46 -11.77
N GLN A 22 15.70 3.36 -11.57
CA GLN A 22 15.03 3.12 -10.28
C GLN A 22 16.07 3.11 -9.14
N PRO A 23 15.93 3.96 -8.10
CA PRO A 23 16.87 3.96 -6.98
C PRO A 23 16.80 2.67 -6.15
N ARG A 24 17.93 2.26 -5.56
CA ARG A 24 18.05 0.99 -4.79
C ARG A 24 17.08 0.86 -3.61
N ARG A 25 16.73 1.98 -2.99
CA ARG A 25 15.88 2.05 -1.79
C ARG A 25 14.39 2.20 -2.09
N ILE A 26 14.00 2.24 -3.37
CA ILE A 26 12.63 2.53 -3.78
C ILE A 26 12.00 1.28 -4.38
N THR A 27 10.88 0.86 -3.80
CA THR A 27 9.97 -0.11 -4.40
C THR A 27 9.02 0.61 -5.34
N MET A 28 8.62 -0.04 -6.43
CA MET A 28 7.70 0.55 -7.40
C MET A 28 6.60 -0.45 -7.75
N ALA A 29 5.33 0.01 -7.72
CA ALA A 29 4.19 -0.77 -8.21
C ALA A 29 3.30 -0.05 -9.25
N PRO A 30 3.88 0.47 -10.36
CA PRO A 30 3.16 1.40 -11.26
C PRO A 30 2.14 0.74 -12.19
N MET A 31 2.21 -0.59 -12.36
CA MET A 31 1.37 -1.36 -13.29
C MET A 31 0.84 -2.65 -12.67
N GLY A 32 0.50 -2.65 -11.37
CA GLY A 32 -0.12 -3.82 -10.72
C GLY A 32 0.85 -4.96 -10.33
N HIS A 33 2.15 -4.68 -10.35
CA HIS A 33 3.19 -5.63 -9.92
C HIS A 33 4.24 -4.90 -9.09
N LEU A 34 4.84 -5.58 -8.12
CA LEU A 34 5.84 -4.98 -7.24
C LEU A 34 7.24 -5.21 -7.82
N HIS A 35 8.00 -4.12 -7.97
CA HIS A 35 9.37 -4.13 -8.47
C HIS A 35 10.32 -3.69 -7.36
N PHE A 36 11.05 -4.67 -6.82
CA PHE A 36 12.13 -4.45 -5.87
C PHE A 36 13.46 -4.38 -6.61
N HIS A 37 14.24 -3.34 -6.33
CA HIS A 37 15.54 -3.19 -6.94
C HIS A 37 16.43 -4.42 -6.63
N PRO A 38 17.10 -5.07 -7.62
CA PRO A 38 17.86 -6.31 -7.38
C PRO A 38 18.95 -6.20 -6.32
N ARG A 39 19.60 -5.02 -6.30
CA ARG A 39 20.64 -4.64 -5.33
C ARG A 39 20.09 -3.88 -4.10
N GLY A 40 18.79 -3.84 -3.88
CA GLY A 40 18.17 -3.22 -2.70
C GLY A 40 17.91 -4.24 -1.59
N ASP A 41 17.70 -3.75 -0.37
CA ASP A 41 17.52 -4.59 0.83
C ASP A 41 16.04 -4.76 1.24
N ALA A 42 15.12 -4.19 0.44
CA ALA A 42 13.69 -4.19 0.73
C ALA A 42 12.97 -5.50 0.34
N TYR A 43 13.56 -6.30 -0.55
CA TYR A 43 12.98 -7.59 -0.98
C TYR A 43 13.01 -8.62 0.17
N ARG A 44 11.98 -9.47 0.20
CA ARG A 44 11.85 -10.62 1.11
C ARG A 44 11.27 -11.79 0.33
N ASP A 45 11.71 -13.00 0.66
CA ASP A 45 11.16 -14.23 0.07
C ASP A 45 9.72 -14.44 0.54
N ASP A 46 9.44 -14.11 1.80
CA ASP A 46 8.09 -14.10 2.37
C ASP A 46 7.87 -12.81 3.18
N PHE A 47 6.98 -11.94 2.68
CA PHE A 47 6.61 -10.71 3.38
C PHE A 47 5.74 -10.99 4.61
N GLY A 48 4.95 -12.07 4.65
CA GLY A 48 4.13 -12.44 5.79
C GLY A 48 4.94 -12.80 7.04
N LEU A 49 6.19 -13.25 6.86
CA LEU A 49 7.15 -13.55 7.92
C LEU A 49 8.16 -12.43 8.17
N ALA A 50 8.14 -11.36 7.37
CA ALA A 50 9.09 -10.26 7.50
C ALA A 50 8.80 -9.38 8.73
N PRO A 51 9.74 -8.53 9.18
CA PRO A 51 9.47 -7.55 10.23
C PRO A 51 8.29 -6.62 9.86
N LEU A 52 7.57 -6.11 10.87
CA LEU A 52 6.34 -5.32 10.66
C LEU A 52 6.53 -4.10 9.74
N GLY A 53 7.71 -3.45 9.76
CA GLY A 53 8.01 -2.37 8.83
C GLY A 53 8.03 -2.82 7.35
N ALA A 54 8.58 -4.00 7.08
CA ALA A 54 8.59 -4.58 5.74
C ALA A 54 7.20 -5.07 5.32
N GLN A 55 6.43 -5.66 6.25
CA GLN A 55 5.01 -5.97 6.04
C GLN A 55 4.21 -4.72 5.70
N GLY A 56 4.41 -3.63 6.45
CA GLY A 56 3.77 -2.34 6.19
C GLY A 56 4.12 -1.77 4.82
N LEU A 57 5.40 -1.82 4.40
CA LEU A 57 5.81 -1.41 3.05
C LEU A 57 5.11 -2.27 1.98
N PHE A 58 5.07 -3.58 2.16
CA PHE A 58 4.36 -4.47 1.24
C PHE A 58 2.87 -4.11 1.13
N ILE A 59 2.19 -3.87 2.25
CA ILE A 59 0.79 -3.44 2.26
C ILE A 59 0.60 -2.11 1.54
N HIS A 60 1.51 -1.14 1.72
CA HIS A 60 1.49 0.14 0.97
C HIS A 60 1.53 -0.10 -0.53
N GLU A 61 2.48 -0.89 -1.01
CA GLU A 61 2.62 -1.19 -2.44
C GLU A 61 1.42 -2.00 -2.98
N MET A 62 0.81 -2.85 -2.17
CA MET A 62 -0.43 -3.56 -2.54
C MET A 62 -1.63 -2.62 -2.72
N VAL A 63 -1.65 -1.44 -2.08
CA VAL A 63 -2.66 -0.41 -2.40
C VAL A 63 -2.49 0.11 -3.82
N HIS A 64 -1.26 0.29 -4.28
CA HIS A 64 -0.99 0.69 -5.67
C HIS A 64 -1.41 -0.39 -6.66
N VAL A 65 -1.25 -1.66 -6.31
CA VAL A 65 -1.80 -2.77 -7.08
C VAL A 65 -3.32 -2.69 -7.17
N TRP A 66 -4.00 -2.54 -6.03
CA TRP A 66 -5.46 -2.35 -5.98
C TRP A 66 -5.92 -1.15 -6.81
N GLN A 67 -5.25 0.00 -6.71
CA GLN A 67 -5.56 1.19 -7.51
C GLN A 67 -5.42 0.91 -9.02
N THR A 68 -4.42 0.14 -9.41
CA THR A 68 -4.20 -0.23 -10.81
C THR A 68 -5.26 -1.21 -11.30
N GLN A 69 -5.63 -2.23 -10.51
CA GLN A 69 -6.66 -3.19 -10.89
C GLN A 69 -8.05 -2.53 -10.99
N THR A 70 -8.35 -1.57 -10.10
CA THR A 70 -9.65 -0.89 -10.08
C THR A 70 -9.77 0.27 -11.07
N ARG A 71 -8.69 1.01 -11.34
CA ARG A 71 -8.72 2.23 -12.18
C ARG A 71 -8.00 2.08 -13.52
N GLY A 72 -7.41 0.91 -13.78
CA GLY A 72 -6.77 0.56 -15.03
C GLY A 72 -5.24 0.61 -14.97
N ARG A 73 -4.61 -0.17 -15.86
CA ARG A 73 -3.17 -0.45 -15.90
C ARG A 73 -2.26 0.78 -15.91
N TRP A 74 -2.71 1.87 -16.53
CA TRP A 74 -1.95 3.11 -16.70
C TRP A 74 -2.26 4.18 -15.64
N TYR A 75 -3.18 3.89 -14.72
CA TYR A 75 -3.69 4.88 -13.78
C TYR A 75 -2.57 5.57 -12.99
N LEU A 76 -1.68 4.80 -12.37
CA LEU A 76 -0.59 5.34 -11.55
C LEU A 76 0.45 6.08 -12.38
N VAL A 77 0.75 5.62 -13.59
CA VAL A 77 1.69 6.32 -14.49
C VAL A 77 1.18 7.71 -14.84
N MET A 78 -0.13 7.87 -15.01
CA MET A 78 -0.74 9.15 -15.39
C MET A 78 -1.05 10.06 -14.19
N HIS A 79 -1.27 9.50 -12.99
CA HIS A 79 -1.77 10.27 -11.85
C HIS A 79 -0.77 10.41 -10.68
N ARG A 80 0.30 9.60 -10.64
CA ARG A 80 1.32 9.66 -9.59
C ARG A 80 2.43 10.64 -9.97
N HIS A 81 2.15 11.92 -9.82
CA HIS A 81 3.10 13.00 -10.10
C HIS A 81 4.04 13.28 -8.91
N PRO A 82 5.22 13.91 -9.11
CA PRO A 82 6.19 14.18 -8.04
C PRO A 82 5.63 14.96 -6.83
N PHE A 83 4.60 15.78 -7.03
CA PHE A 83 3.95 16.55 -5.96
C PHE A 83 2.90 15.76 -5.14
N CYS A 84 2.80 14.44 -5.32
CA CYS A 84 1.89 13.62 -4.51
C CYS A 84 2.24 13.75 -3.01
N ARG A 85 1.21 13.97 -2.20
CA ARG A 85 1.36 14.26 -0.76
C ARG A 85 1.24 12.97 0.04
N TYR A 86 2.21 12.73 0.91
CA TYR A 86 2.21 11.59 1.82
C TYR A 86 1.50 11.91 3.15
N ARG A 87 1.58 13.17 3.58
CA ARG A 87 0.88 13.64 4.79
C ARG A 87 -0.62 13.73 4.53
N TYR A 88 -1.41 13.28 5.48
CA TYR A 88 -2.86 13.34 5.46
C TYR A 88 -3.41 13.65 6.85
N THR A 89 -4.67 14.06 6.89
CA THR A 89 -5.49 14.16 8.10
C THR A 89 -6.77 13.39 7.84
N LEU A 90 -7.20 12.55 8.79
CA LEU A 90 -8.48 11.87 8.66
C LEU A 90 -9.62 12.87 8.88
N SER A 91 -10.53 12.95 7.92
CA SER A 91 -11.75 13.76 8.03
C SER A 91 -12.96 12.84 8.24
N PRO A 92 -13.84 13.12 9.21
CA PRO A 92 -15.07 12.35 9.41
C PRO A 92 -15.90 12.24 8.12
N GLY A 93 -16.43 11.06 7.82
CA GLY A 93 -17.25 10.80 6.62
C GLY A 93 -16.49 10.76 5.29
N LYS A 94 -15.20 11.13 5.24
CA LYS A 94 -14.41 11.09 4.01
C LYS A 94 -13.97 9.66 3.71
N SER A 95 -14.45 9.09 2.60
CA SER A 95 -14.08 7.74 2.16
C SER A 95 -12.63 7.67 1.66
N LEU A 96 -12.08 6.45 1.57
CA LEU A 96 -10.68 6.22 1.19
C LEU A 96 -10.37 6.76 -0.21
N GLU A 97 -11.30 6.61 -1.14
CA GLU A 97 -11.15 6.99 -2.56
C GLU A 97 -10.98 8.50 -2.77
N HIS A 98 -11.41 9.31 -1.79
CA HIS A 98 -11.28 10.77 -1.80
C HIS A 98 -9.94 11.28 -1.25
N TYR A 99 -9.06 10.38 -0.80
CA TYR A 99 -7.68 10.70 -0.48
C TYR A 99 -6.77 10.58 -1.71
N GLY A 100 -5.65 11.28 -1.71
CA GLY A 100 -4.64 11.14 -2.77
C GLY A 100 -4.03 9.73 -2.81
N ILE A 101 -3.46 9.35 -3.95
CA ILE A 101 -2.94 8.00 -4.22
C ILE A 101 -1.97 7.50 -3.12
N GLU A 102 -1.00 8.32 -2.74
CA GLU A 102 -0.06 8.02 -1.65
C GLU A 102 -0.70 8.06 -0.27
N GLN A 103 -1.69 8.95 -0.08
CA GLN A 103 -2.40 9.04 1.20
C GLN A 103 -3.23 7.79 1.45
N GLN A 104 -3.91 7.27 0.42
CA GLN A 104 -4.60 5.99 0.50
C GLN A 104 -3.65 4.87 0.93
N ALA A 105 -2.47 4.80 0.31
CA ALA A 105 -1.46 3.80 0.62
C ALA A 105 -0.97 3.91 2.07
N MET A 106 -0.66 5.13 2.53
CA MET A 106 -0.27 5.40 3.91
C MET A 106 -1.39 5.09 4.93
N ILE A 107 -2.65 5.41 4.61
CA ILE A 107 -3.80 5.13 5.48
C ILE A 107 -3.96 3.63 5.68
N VAL A 108 -3.90 2.83 4.61
CA VAL A 108 -4.04 1.38 4.68
C VAL A 108 -2.84 0.73 5.37
N GLN A 109 -1.62 1.22 5.12
CA GLN A 109 -0.42 0.79 5.85
C GLN A 109 -0.56 1.04 7.35
N HIS A 110 -0.99 2.25 7.74
CA HIS A 110 -1.20 2.58 9.15
C HIS A 110 -2.30 1.73 9.78
N ALA A 111 -3.41 1.50 9.08
CA ALA A 111 -4.47 0.61 9.54
C ALA A 111 -3.96 -0.81 9.80
N PHE A 112 -3.13 -1.35 8.90
CA PHE A 112 -2.50 -2.65 9.07
C PHE A 112 -1.61 -2.70 10.32
N LEU A 113 -0.71 -1.72 10.48
CA LEU A 113 0.21 -1.67 11.62
C LEU A 113 -0.54 -1.51 12.96
N LEU A 114 -1.58 -0.66 13.00
CA LEU A 114 -2.45 -0.48 14.17
C LEU A 114 -3.19 -1.77 14.54
N ARG A 115 -3.67 -2.54 13.55
CA ARG A 115 -4.28 -3.87 13.78
C ARG A 115 -3.29 -4.88 14.35
N ARG A 116 -1.98 -4.67 14.17
CA ARG A 116 -0.89 -5.49 14.72
C ARG A 116 -0.33 -4.93 16.02
N GLY A 117 -1.00 -3.95 16.64
CA GLY A 117 -0.61 -3.38 17.93
C GLY A 117 0.50 -2.34 17.87
N VAL A 118 0.93 -1.91 16.67
CA VAL A 118 1.96 -0.86 16.53
C VAL A 118 1.34 0.49 16.87
N LYS A 119 2.03 1.25 17.72
CA LYS A 119 1.69 2.66 17.99
C LYS A 119 2.35 3.55 16.93
N ILE A 120 1.55 4.36 16.25
CA ILE A 120 2.04 5.30 15.24
C ILE A 120 1.90 6.73 15.81
N ALA A 121 3.01 7.47 15.84
CA ALA A 121 3.02 8.83 16.36
C ALA A 121 2.13 9.76 15.51
N GLY A 122 1.32 10.59 16.17
CA GLY A 122 0.47 11.60 15.50
C GLY A 122 -0.75 11.03 14.77
N VAL A 123 -1.09 9.76 14.98
CA VAL A 123 -2.22 9.09 14.34
C VAL A 123 -3.37 8.89 15.33
N ALA A 124 -4.60 9.24 14.92
CA ALA A 124 -5.83 8.97 15.68
C ALA A 124 -6.00 7.46 15.96
N GLY A 125 -6.71 7.11 17.03
CA GLY A 125 -6.86 5.72 17.48
C GLY A 125 -7.38 4.75 16.40
N LYS A 126 -7.09 3.45 16.60
CA LYS A 126 -7.40 2.31 15.69
C LYS A 126 -8.80 2.38 15.05
N ALA A 127 -9.82 2.79 15.80
CA ALA A 127 -11.22 2.83 15.37
C ALA A 127 -11.46 3.71 14.11
N ALA A 128 -10.75 4.84 13.99
CA ALA A 128 -10.92 5.73 12.83
C ALA A 128 -10.47 5.05 11.51
N TYR A 129 -9.48 4.18 11.60
CA TYR A 129 -8.96 3.41 10.46
C TYR A 129 -9.80 2.18 10.16
N GLU A 130 -10.46 1.59 11.16
CA GLU A 130 -11.31 0.41 10.97
C GLU A 130 -12.56 0.70 10.17
N ALA A 131 -13.13 1.89 10.29
CA ALA A 131 -14.26 2.31 9.46
C ALA A 131 -13.81 2.62 8.02
N LEU A 132 -12.63 3.25 7.87
CA LEU A 132 -12.12 3.72 6.59
C LEU A 132 -11.52 2.61 5.71
N VAL A 133 -10.88 1.62 6.33
CA VAL A 133 -10.15 0.54 5.64
C VAL A 133 -10.95 -0.76 5.72
N ARG A 134 -12.07 -0.80 5.00
CA ARG A 134 -12.95 -1.97 4.88
C ARG A 134 -13.06 -2.39 3.42
N PHE A 135 -12.23 -3.34 3.02
CA PHE A 135 -12.28 -3.92 1.69
C PHE A 135 -13.27 -5.09 1.65
N PRO A 136 -13.97 -5.32 0.53
CA PRO A 136 -14.82 -6.50 0.34
C PRO A 136 -14.11 -7.81 0.68
N GLY A 137 -14.78 -8.72 1.37
CA GLY A 137 -14.22 -10.03 1.75
C GLY A 137 -13.12 -9.99 2.82
N ALA A 138 -12.69 -8.82 3.29
CA ALA A 138 -11.66 -8.72 4.32
C ALA A 138 -12.25 -8.95 5.71
N THR A 139 -11.84 -10.02 6.39
CA THR A 139 -12.11 -10.21 7.82
C THR A 139 -11.28 -9.21 8.64
N LEU A 140 -11.96 -8.46 9.50
CA LEU A 140 -11.29 -7.72 10.57
C LEU A 140 -10.89 -8.71 11.66
N PRO A 141 -9.67 -8.64 12.21
CA PRO A 141 -9.37 -9.39 13.42
C PRO A 141 -10.32 -8.93 14.52
N ALA A 142 -10.89 -9.91 15.25
CA ALA A 142 -11.76 -9.68 16.40
C ALA A 142 -11.08 -8.83 17.48
#